data_AF-A0A1L4BUG8-F1
#
_entry.id   AF-A0A1L4BUG8-F1
#
_cell.length_a   1.000
_cell.length_b   1.000
_cell.length_c   1.000
_cell.angle_alpha   90.00
_cell.angle_beta   90.00
_cell.angle_gamma   90.00
#
_symmetry.space_group_name_H-M   'P 1'
#
loop_
_entity.id
_entity.type
_entity.pdbx_description
1 polymer ?
#
loop_
_entity_poly.entity_id
_entity_poly.type
_entity_poly.pdbx_seq_one_letter_code
_entity_poly.pdbx_strand_id
1 'polypeptide(L)'
;MCKLGFVPILLDDLLRLLVSIFLFICCAILGYIFTKKKSWDIPFWIFFALFLFSLGSYGYVVHHIYLENTFSYDGFISGAAFITVCGLLFSKHRYIDFTNKLFSKKAPILFATFFVFAFIYVLTIRYDPECQVFPHELFITILQIVVYPLLLLFGISAFLYRFSICISIFAISMALFLVENVLFILHALISRITHEQLLEEVTCASISVILSIIAIYILTHSKKVYKERLNANN
;
A
#
# COMPACT_ATOMS: atom_id res chain seq x y z
N MET A 1 1.52 -9.81 -29.68
CA MET A 1 2.18 -8.47 -29.81
C MET A 1 1.91 -7.68 -28.54
N CYS A 2 2.85 -7.68 -27.60
CA CYS A 2 2.76 -6.84 -26.40
C CYS A 2 2.84 -5.37 -26.82
N LYS A 3 1.69 -4.67 -26.78
CA LYS A 3 1.64 -3.22 -26.94
C LYS A 3 1.58 -2.59 -25.55
N LEU A 4 2.69 -2.61 -24.81
CA LEU A 4 2.87 -1.75 -23.64
C LEU A 4 3.03 -0.30 -24.14
N GLY A 5 1.93 0.27 -24.64
CA GLY A 5 1.83 1.70 -24.87
C GLY A 5 1.44 2.34 -23.54
N PHE A 6 2.44 2.76 -22.77
CA PHE A 6 2.21 3.79 -21.75
C PHE A 6 1.82 5.07 -22.51
N VAL A 7 0.52 5.30 -22.64
CA VAL A 7 0.01 6.62 -23.00
C VAL A 7 -0.32 7.28 -21.68
N PRO A 8 0.55 8.18 -21.16
CA PRO A 8 0.22 8.95 -19.98
C PRO A 8 -0.97 9.85 -20.31
N ILE A 9 -2.14 9.46 -19.81
CA ILE A 9 -3.31 10.33 -19.77
C ILE A 9 -3.34 10.91 -18.37
N LEU A 10 -3.49 12.23 -18.28
CA LEU A 10 -3.68 13.06 -17.09
C LEU A 10 -4.42 12.39 -15.91
N LEU A 11 -5.42 11.54 -16.22
CA LEU A 11 -6.24 10.83 -15.24
C LEU A 11 -5.45 9.75 -14.46
N ASP A 12 -4.40 9.17 -15.04
CA ASP A 12 -3.56 8.12 -14.45
C ASP A 12 -2.71 8.68 -13.30
N ASP A 13 -2.04 9.81 -13.54
CA ASP A 13 -1.17 10.46 -12.55
C ASP A 13 -1.96 11.02 -11.37
N LEU A 14 -3.12 11.63 -11.64
CA LEU A 14 -3.99 12.16 -10.59
C LEU A 14 -4.55 11.05 -9.70
N LEU A 15 -4.87 9.90 -10.28
CA LEU A 15 -5.38 8.76 -9.55
C LEU A 15 -4.28 8.07 -8.73
N ARG A 16 -3.06 7.99 -9.26
CA ARG A 16 -1.87 7.55 -8.51
C ARG A 16 -1.56 8.49 -7.33
N LEU A 17 -1.71 9.80 -7.53
CA LEU A 17 -1.58 10.78 -6.46
C LEU A 17 -2.67 10.59 -5.39
N LEU A 18 -3.92 10.32 -5.77
CA LEU A 18 -4.99 10.01 -4.81
C LEU A 18 -4.69 8.76 -3.98
N VAL A 19 -4.17 7.69 -4.62
CA VAL A 19 -3.71 6.48 -3.94
C VAL A 19 -2.64 6.82 -2.88
N SER A 20 -1.66 7.64 -3.26
CA SER A 20 -0.61 8.14 -2.36
C SER A 20 -1.17 8.94 -1.17
N ILE A 21 -2.12 9.84 -1.42
CA ILE A 21 -2.76 10.66 -0.38
C ILE A 21 -3.55 9.80 0.61
N PHE A 22 -4.37 8.87 0.14
CA PHE A 22 -5.15 8.02 1.04
C PHE A 22 -4.26 7.10 1.88
N LEU A 23 -3.21 6.54 1.29
CA LEU A 23 -2.25 5.73 2.03
C LEU A 23 -1.46 6.54 3.07
N PHE A 24 -1.08 7.77 2.72
CA PHE A 24 -0.48 8.73 3.66
C PHE A 24 -1.41 9.00 4.86
N ILE A 25 -2.70 9.26 4.60
CA ILE A 25 -3.69 9.49 5.67
C ILE A 25 -3.82 8.26 6.57
N CYS A 26 -3.86 7.05 5.99
CA CYS A 26 -3.86 5.81 6.77
C CYS A 26 -2.63 5.71 7.68
N CYS A 27 -1.44 6.03 7.17
CA CYS A 27 -0.20 6.04 7.94
C CYS A 27 -0.21 7.09 9.06
N ALA A 28 -0.74 8.29 8.78
CA ALA A 28 -0.89 9.35 9.78
C ALA A 28 -1.83 8.90 10.91
N ILE A 29 -3.00 8.36 10.57
CA ILE A 29 -3.97 7.83 11.55
C ILE A 29 -3.34 6.72 12.38
N LEU A 30 -2.65 5.77 11.74
CA LEU A 30 -1.94 4.70 12.43
C LEU A 30 -0.92 5.27 13.43
N GLY A 31 -0.14 6.27 13.01
CA GLY A 31 0.78 7.00 13.88
C GLY A 31 0.09 7.63 15.10
N TYR A 32 -1.09 8.25 14.91
CA TYR A 32 -1.88 8.81 16.01
C TYR A 32 -2.45 7.74 16.95
N ILE A 33 -2.93 6.61 16.43
CA ILE A 33 -3.40 5.48 17.25
C ILE A 33 -2.28 5.03 18.19
N PHE A 34 -1.07 4.84 17.66
CA PHE A 34 0.06 4.42 18.47
C PHE A 34 0.50 5.52 19.43
N THR A 35 0.76 6.74 18.99
CA THR A 35 1.28 7.82 19.85
C THR A 35 0.29 8.27 20.91
N LYS A 36 -0.98 8.50 20.57
CA LYS A 36 -1.97 9.12 21.46
C LYS A 36 -2.97 8.14 22.07
N LYS A 37 -2.87 6.84 21.80
CA LYS A 37 -3.84 5.80 22.25
C LYS A 37 -5.29 6.15 21.91
N LYS A 38 -5.52 6.75 20.74
CA LYS A 38 -6.87 7.08 20.26
C LYS A 38 -7.51 5.88 19.57
N SER A 39 -8.82 5.70 19.74
CA SER A 39 -9.64 4.70 19.04
C SER A 39 -10.01 5.16 17.62
N TRP A 40 -8.99 5.42 16.80
CA TRP A 40 -9.15 5.90 15.42
C TRP A 40 -9.15 4.78 14.39
N ASP A 41 -9.56 3.58 14.80
CA ASP A 41 -9.63 2.42 13.92
C ASP A 41 -10.67 2.61 12.82
N ILE A 42 -11.84 3.18 13.15
CA ILE A 42 -12.90 3.45 12.17
C ILE A 42 -12.40 4.43 11.10
N PRO A 43 -11.84 5.63 11.44
CA PRO A 43 -11.21 6.49 10.46
C PRO A 43 -10.15 5.77 9.61
N PHE A 44 -9.29 4.96 10.21
CA PHE A 44 -8.28 4.19 9.47
C PHE A 44 -8.93 3.31 8.40
N TRP A 45 -9.95 2.52 8.77
CA TRP A 45 -10.61 1.62 7.83
C TRP A 45 -11.40 2.35 6.74
N ILE A 46 -11.99 3.51 7.04
CA ILE A 46 -12.68 4.34 6.04
C ILE A 46 -11.68 4.85 5.00
N PHE A 47 -10.55 5.43 5.44
CA PHE A 47 -9.52 5.91 4.51
C PHE A 47 -8.85 4.77 3.75
N PHE A 48 -8.72 3.59 4.37
CA PHE A 48 -8.20 2.42 3.68
C PHE A 48 -9.19 1.89 2.63
N ALA A 49 -10.50 1.95 2.89
CA ALA A 49 -11.51 1.64 1.88
C ALA A 49 -11.46 2.61 0.69
N LEU A 50 -11.25 3.92 0.94
CA LEU A 50 -11.05 4.91 -0.11
C LEU A 50 -9.78 4.65 -0.92
N PHE A 51 -8.69 4.26 -0.25
CA PHE A 51 -7.46 3.80 -0.91
C PHE A 51 -7.74 2.62 -1.85
N LEU A 52 -8.46 1.58 -1.39
CA LEU A 52 -8.81 0.42 -2.22
C LEU A 52 -9.71 0.80 -3.39
N PHE A 53 -10.66 1.71 -3.18
CA PHE A 53 -11.54 2.21 -4.22
C PHE A 53 -10.75 2.96 -5.32
N SER A 54 -9.81 3.82 -4.93
CA SER A 54 -8.92 4.51 -5.87
C SER A 54 -8.02 3.53 -6.62
N LEU A 55 -7.47 2.53 -5.94
CA LEU A 55 -6.63 1.51 -6.55
C LEU A 55 -7.42 0.63 -7.54
N GLY A 56 -8.65 0.25 -7.20
CA GLY A 56 -9.53 -0.50 -8.10
C GLY A 56 -9.97 0.33 -9.30
N SER A 57 -10.27 1.61 -9.08
CA SER A 57 -10.56 2.55 -10.18
C SER A 57 -9.34 2.70 -11.10
N TYR A 58 -8.13 2.74 -10.52
CA TYR A 58 -6.87 2.81 -11.27
C TYR A 58 -6.69 1.58 -12.12
N GLY A 59 -6.77 0.39 -11.51
CA GLY A 59 -6.69 -0.87 -12.23
C GLY A 59 -7.74 -0.98 -13.35
N TYR A 60 -8.98 -0.57 -13.10
CA TYR A 60 -10.05 -0.61 -14.10
C TYR A 60 -9.81 0.33 -15.29
N VAL A 61 -9.44 1.60 -15.02
CA VAL A 61 -9.12 2.58 -16.06
C VAL A 61 -7.91 2.11 -16.88
N VAL A 62 -6.88 1.60 -16.23
CA VAL A 62 -5.68 1.06 -16.89
C VAL A 62 -6.02 -0.16 -17.76
N HIS A 63 -6.84 -1.07 -17.25
CA HIS A 63 -7.20 -2.32 -17.93
C HIS A 63 -8.20 -2.14 -19.08
N HIS A 64 -9.14 -1.20 -19.00
CA HIS A 64 -10.12 -1.01 -20.06
C HIS A 64 -9.65 -0.05 -21.16
N ILE A 65 -8.65 0.81 -20.88
CA ILE A 65 -8.19 1.81 -21.84
C ILE A 65 -6.88 1.39 -22.55
N TYR A 66 -5.96 0.65 -21.89
CA TYR A 66 -4.60 0.49 -22.44
C TYR A 66 -4.19 -0.94 -22.81
N LEU A 67 -4.62 -2.01 -22.13
CA LEU A 67 -4.30 -3.41 -22.50
C LEU A 67 -5.23 -4.47 -21.84
N GLU A 68 -5.62 -5.50 -22.59
CA GLU A 68 -6.22 -6.76 -22.05
C GLU A 68 -5.26 -7.58 -21.15
N ASN A 69 -3.97 -7.19 -21.09
CA ASN A 69 -2.91 -7.87 -20.34
C ASN A 69 -2.47 -7.17 -19.05
N THR A 70 -3.17 -6.12 -18.61
CA THR A 70 -2.85 -5.47 -17.33
C THR A 70 -3.29 -6.34 -16.17
N PHE A 71 -2.32 -6.68 -15.33
CA PHE A 71 -2.45 -7.39 -14.07
C PHE A 71 -3.71 -7.01 -13.30
N SER A 72 -4.58 -7.99 -13.09
CA SER A 72 -5.74 -7.85 -12.21
C SER A 72 -5.26 -7.78 -10.76
N TYR A 73 -5.37 -6.61 -10.15
CA TYR A 73 -5.26 -6.43 -8.68
C TYR A 73 -6.49 -6.98 -7.95
N ASP A 74 -7.44 -7.64 -8.64
CA ASP A 74 -8.74 -8.01 -8.09
C ASP A 74 -8.62 -8.97 -6.90
N GLY A 75 -7.65 -9.89 -6.93
CA GLY A 75 -7.37 -10.79 -5.81
C GLY A 75 -6.89 -10.05 -4.55
N PHE A 76 -6.06 -9.01 -4.72
CA PHE A 76 -5.60 -8.17 -3.63
C PHE A 76 -6.74 -7.28 -3.12
N ILE A 77 -7.45 -6.60 -4.03
CA ILE A 77 -8.54 -5.68 -3.71
C ILE A 77 -9.65 -6.42 -2.98
N SER A 78 -10.07 -7.60 -3.45
CA SER A 78 -11.11 -8.40 -2.80
C SER A 78 -10.70 -8.87 -1.39
N GLY A 79 -9.48 -9.38 -1.23
CA GLY A 79 -8.97 -9.79 0.09
C GLY A 79 -8.83 -8.62 1.06
N ALA A 80 -8.27 -7.50 0.59
CA ALA A 80 -8.11 -6.30 1.39
C ALA A 80 -9.47 -5.66 1.72
N ALA A 81 -10.44 -5.69 0.82
CA ALA A 81 -11.80 -5.20 1.06
C ALA A 81 -12.50 -6.06 2.13
N PHE A 82 -12.38 -7.38 2.06
CA PHE A 82 -12.94 -8.27 3.09
C PHE A 82 -12.35 -7.98 4.47
N ILE A 83 -11.02 -7.84 4.57
CA ILE A 83 -10.34 -7.46 5.82
C ILE A 83 -10.81 -6.10 6.31
N THR A 84 -11.02 -5.14 5.41
CA THR A 84 -11.50 -3.79 5.74
C THR A 84 -12.92 -3.80 6.28
N VAL A 85 -13.82 -4.57 5.67
CA VAL A 85 -15.20 -4.75 6.15
C VAL A 85 -15.20 -5.39 7.54
N CYS A 86 -14.41 -6.44 7.74
CA CYS A 86 -14.21 -7.05 9.05
C CYS A 86 -13.64 -6.04 10.07
N GLY A 87 -12.68 -5.23 9.63
CA GLY A 87 -12.10 -4.14 10.42
C GLY A 87 -13.15 -3.14 10.89
N LEU A 88 -14.03 -2.69 10.00
CA LEU A 88 -15.14 -1.78 10.33
C LEU A 88 -16.13 -2.41 11.30
N LEU A 89 -16.60 -3.64 11.02
CA LEU A 89 -17.59 -4.34 11.83
C LEU A 89 -17.10 -4.62 13.26
N PHE A 90 -15.82 -4.96 13.42
CA PHE A 90 -15.25 -5.32 14.72
C PHE A 90 -14.45 -4.18 15.38
N SER A 91 -14.49 -2.97 14.82
CA SER A 91 -13.84 -1.80 15.43
C SER A 91 -14.53 -1.39 16.73
N LYS A 92 -13.78 -1.42 17.83
CA LYS A 92 -14.28 -1.00 19.14
C LYS A 92 -14.10 0.51 19.30
N HIS A 93 -15.05 1.15 19.99
CA HIS A 93 -14.98 2.58 20.30
C HIS A 93 -13.91 2.92 21.35
N ARG A 94 -13.39 1.91 22.06
CA ARG A 94 -12.31 2.03 23.04
C ARG A 94 -11.00 1.54 22.45
N TYR A 95 -9.92 2.25 22.79
CA TYR A 95 -8.57 1.85 22.41
C TYR A 95 -8.21 0.49 23.02
N ILE A 96 -7.53 -0.34 22.21
CA ILE A 96 -7.04 -1.66 22.61
C ILE A 96 -5.53 -1.66 22.37
N ASP A 97 -4.74 -2.02 23.37
CA ASP A 97 -3.30 -2.11 23.23
C ASP A 97 -2.89 -3.16 22.18
N PHE A 98 -1.84 -2.84 21.45
CA PHE A 98 -1.22 -3.74 20.49
C PHE A 98 -0.29 -4.73 21.19
N THR A 99 -0.21 -5.95 20.68
CA THR A 99 0.76 -6.95 21.15
C THR A 99 2.08 -6.84 20.38
N ASN A 100 3.18 -6.85 21.12
CA ASN A 100 4.54 -7.02 20.58
C ASN A 100 4.96 -8.50 20.47
N LYS A 101 4.18 -9.41 21.05
CA LYS A 101 4.52 -10.84 21.08
C LYS A 101 4.02 -11.49 19.80
N LEU A 102 4.95 -11.93 18.97
CA LEU A 102 4.66 -12.68 17.74
C LEU A 102 4.01 -14.03 18.07
N PHE A 103 4.42 -14.68 19.16
CA PHE A 103 3.75 -15.87 19.73
C PHE A 103 2.61 -15.48 20.68
N SER A 104 1.56 -14.87 20.16
CA SER A 104 0.33 -14.62 20.92
C SER A 104 -0.79 -15.59 20.52
N LYS A 105 -1.83 -15.74 21.35
CA LYS A 105 -3.01 -16.55 21.01
C LYS A 105 -3.69 -16.13 19.69
N LYS A 106 -3.46 -14.89 19.23
CA LYS A 106 -4.01 -14.34 17.98
C LYS A 106 -3.13 -14.60 16.76
N ALA A 107 -1.89 -15.05 16.95
CA ALA A 107 -0.94 -15.23 15.86
C ALA A 107 -1.36 -16.30 14.85
N PRO A 108 -1.89 -17.48 15.27
CA PRO A 108 -2.37 -18.48 14.32
C PRO A 108 -3.48 -17.93 13.41
N ILE A 109 -4.39 -17.13 13.97
CA ILE A 109 -5.48 -16.50 13.21
C ILE A 109 -4.93 -15.46 12.23
N LEU A 110 -3.97 -14.63 12.66
CA LEU A 110 -3.30 -13.67 11.78
C LEU A 110 -2.64 -14.36 10.58
N PHE A 111 -1.87 -15.42 10.83
CA PHE A 111 -1.17 -16.14 9.76
C PHE A 111 -2.16 -16.89 8.86
N ALA A 112 -3.19 -17.54 9.42
CA ALA A 112 -4.21 -18.20 8.62
C ALA A 112 -4.91 -17.21 7.68
N THR A 113 -5.37 -16.07 8.19
CA THR A 113 -6.01 -15.03 7.39
C THR A 113 -5.07 -14.49 6.32
N PHE A 114 -3.82 -14.18 6.68
CA PHE A 114 -2.82 -13.70 5.72
C PHE A 114 -2.56 -14.74 4.62
N PHE A 115 -2.29 -15.99 4.96
CA PHE A 115 -1.99 -17.04 3.99
C PHE A 115 -3.17 -17.30 3.06
N VAL A 116 -4.40 -17.38 3.57
CA VAL A 116 -5.59 -17.59 2.73
C VAL A 116 -5.69 -16.51 1.65
N PHE A 117 -5.62 -15.23 2.04
CA PHE A 117 -5.73 -14.13 1.07
C PHE A 117 -4.48 -14.00 0.20
N ALA A 118 -3.28 -14.29 0.71
CA ALA A 118 -2.05 -14.31 -0.07
C ALA A 118 -2.08 -15.41 -1.14
N PHE A 119 -2.55 -16.61 -0.81
CA PHE A 119 -2.70 -17.72 -1.76
C PHE A 119 -3.72 -17.37 -2.83
N ILE A 120 -4.90 -16.85 -2.44
CA ILE A 120 -5.91 -16.40 -3.41
C ILE A 120 -5.29 -15.36 -4.35
N TYR A 121 -4.61 -14.36 -3.80
CA TYR A 121 -3.97 -13.32 -4.60
C TYR A 121 -2.97 -13.90 -5.59
N VAL A 122 -2.00 -14.69 -5.11
CA VAL A 122 -0.94 -15.27 -5.95
C VAL A 122 -1.53 -16.17 -7.04
N LEU A 123 -2.57 -16.96 -6.74
CA LEU A 123 -3.24 -17.81 -7.73
C LEU A 123 -4.01 -17.01 -8.79
N THR A 124 -4.45 -15.80 -8.46
CA THR A 124 -5.14 -14.90 -9.41
C THR A 124 -4.18 -14.06 -10.25
N ILE A 125 -2.87 -14.07 -9.98
CA ILE A 125 -1.89 -13.36 -10.81
C ILE A 125 -1.84 -14.03 -12.18
N ARG A 126 -2.35 -13.33 -13.19
CA ARG A 126 -2.14 -13.67 -14.60
C ARG A 126 -0.97 -12.85 -15.11
N TYR A 127 0.19 -13.50 -15.29
CA TYR A 127 1.40 -12.88 -15.85
C TYR A 127 1.82 -13.57 -17.13
N ASP A 128 1.98 -12.78 -18.19
CA ASP A 128 2.52 -13.22 -19.47
C ASP A 128 4.05 -13.03 -19.47
N PRO A 129 4.84 -14.12 -19.34
CA PRO A 129 6.29 -14.05 -19.29
C PRO A 129 6.92 -13.64 -20.62
N GLU A 130 6.20 -13.69 -21.73
CA GLU A 130 6.70 -13.27 -23.06
C GLU A 130 6.70 -11.74 -23.23
N CYS A 131 6.14 -11.00 -22.27
CA CYS A 131 6.03 -9.54 -22.27
C CYS A 131 7.24 -8.84 -21.62
N GLN A 132 8.45 -9.38 -21.78
CA GLN A 132 9.69 -8.83 -21.19
C GLN A 132 10.49 -8.03 -22.22
N VAL A 133 10.80 -6.77 -21.90
CA VAL A 133 11.72 -5.96 -22.72
C VAL A 133 13.10 -5.87 -22.04
N PHE A 134 13.22 -5.83 -20.70
CA PHE A 134 14.52 -5.87 -20.00
C PHE A 134 14.54 -6.48 -18.56
N PRO A 135 15.68 -7.01 -18.08
CA PRO A 135 15.80 -7.66 -16.76
C PRO A 135 15.66 -6.72 -15.54
N HIS A 136 15.87 -5.42 -15.68
CA HIS A 136 15.66 -4.43 -14.61
C HIS A 136 14.17 -4.12 -14.42
N GLU A 137 13.37 -4.22 -15.48
CA GLU A 137 11.91 -4.10 -15.40
C GLU A 137 11.32 -5.28 -14.61
N LEU A 138 11.89 -6.49 -14.77
CA LEU A 138 11.46 -7.69 -14.04
C LEU A 138 11.55 -7.53 -12.51
N PHE A 139 12.61 -6.89 -12.00
CA PHE A 139 12.74 -6.62 -10.57
C PHE A 139 11.65 -5.66 -10.06
N ILE A 140 11.40 -4.58 -10.79
CA ILE A 140 10.37 -3.57 -10.46
C ILE A 140 8.98 -4.22 -10.51
N THR A 141 8.73 -5.03 -11.53
CA THR A 141 7.50 -5.78 -11.71
C THR A 141 7.24 -6.76 -10.56
N ILE A 142 8.24 -7.54 -10.12
CA ILE A 142 8.08 -8.43 -8.96
C ILE A 142 7.79 -7.63 -7.68
N LEU A 143 8.47 -6.50 -7.50
CA LEU A 143 8.28 -5.65 -6.33
C LEU A 143 6.84 -5.11 -6.26
N GLN A 144 6.31 -4.62 -7.38
CA GLN A 144 4.96 -4.04 -7.47
C GLN A 144 3.85 -5.09 -7.45
N ILE A 145 4.03 -6.22 -8.12
CA ILE A 145 3.00 -7.25 -8.25
C ILE A 145 3.01 -8.19 -7.04
N VAL A 146 4.16 -8.59 -6.53
CA VAL A 146 4.20 -9.62 -5.48
C VAL A 146 4.47 -8.99 -4.13
N VAL A 147 5.56 -8.24 -4.00
CA VAL A 147 6.04 -7.80 -2.69
C VAL A 147 5.09 -6.78 -2.08
N TYR A 148 4.76 -5.71 -2.80
CA TYR A 148 3.98 -4.61 -2.26
C TYR A 148 2.55 -5.01 -1.82
N PRO A 149 1.75 -5.74 -2.62
CA PRO A 149 0.39 -6.12 -2.24
C PRO A 149 0.38 -7.12 -1.09
N LEU A 150 1.31 -8.08 -1.07
CA LEU A 150 1.45 -9.02 0.05
C LEU A 150 1.87 -8.31 1.34
N LEU A 151 2.76 -7.32 1.23
CA LEU A 151 3.23 -6.55 2.38
C LEU A 151 2.11 -5.68 2.96
N LEU A 152 1.33 -5.01 2.11
CA LEU A 152 0.12 -4.29 2.54
C LEU A 152 -0.92 -5.23 3.16
N LEU A 153 -1.20 -6.38 2.53
CA LEU A 153 -2.13 -7.39 3.01
C LEU A 153 -1.74 -7.91 4.40
N PHE A 154 -0.45 -8.16 4.61
CA PHE A 154 0.10 -8.51 5.92
C PHE A 154 -0.05 -7.36 6.92
N GLY A 155 0.21 -6.12 6.49
CA GLY A 155 0.07 -4.92 7.32
C GLY A 155 -1.33 -4.71 7.85
N ILE A 156 -2.35 -4.82 7.00
CA ILE A 156 -3.76 -4.68 7.40
C ILE A 156 -4.24 -5.87 8.24
N SER A 157 -3.77 -7.08 7.95
CA SER A 157 -4.06 -8.25 8.79
C SER A 157 -3.46 -8.08 10.19
N ALA A 158 -2.22 -7.61 10.26
CA ALA A 158 -1.55 -7.29 11.51
C ALA A 158 -2.29 -6.19 12.28
N PHE A 159 -2.80 -5.16 11.61
CA PHE A 159 -3.60 -4.12 12.24
C PHE A 159 -4.93 -4.67 12.78
N LEU A 160 -5.67 -5.45 11.97
CA LEU A 160 -6.93 -6.09 12.38
C LEU A 160 -6.79 -6.89 13.68
N TYR A 161 -5.74 -7.71 13.77
CA TYR A 161 -5.49 -8.56 14.95
C TYR A 161 -4.67 -7.88 16.06
N ARG A 162 -4.40 -6.57 15.96
CA ARG A 162 -3.69 -5.73 16.95
C ARG A 162 -2.24 -6.12 17.21
N PHE A 163 -1.48 -6.41 16.16
CA PHE A 163 -0.03 -6.60 16.25
C PHE A 163 0.71 -5.30 15.94
N SER A 164 1.66 -4.92 16.80
CA SER A 164 2.44 -3.68 16.64
C SER A 164 3.33 -3.66 15.40
N ILE A 165 3.61 -4.84 14.82
CA ILE A 165 4.39 -5.00 13.60
C ILE A 165 3.78 -4.25 12.41
N CYS A 166 2.46 -3.98 12.41
CA CYS A 166 1.77 -3.23 11.37
C CYS A 166 2.44 -1.87 11.10
N ILE A 167 2.87 -1.12 12.12
CA ILE A 167 3.56 0.17 11.91
C ILE A 167 4.81 0.00 11.04
N SER A 168 5.57 -1.05 11.30
CA SER A 168 6.83 -1.30 10.59
C SER A 168 6.56 -1.70 9.15
N ILE A 169 5.53 -2.51 8.93
CA ILE A 169 5.10 -2.95 7.61
C ILE A 169 4.64 -1.76 6.78
N PHE A 170 3.76 -0.90 7.33
CA PHE A 170 3.33 0.32 6.64
C PHE A 170 4.50 1.26 6.34
N ALA A 171 5.49 1.38 7.24
CA ALA A 171 6.68 2.19 6.97
C ALA A 171 7.53 1.62 5.83
N ILE A 172 7.67 0.29 5.75
CA ILE A 172 8.34 -0.38 4.64
C ILE A 172 7.56 -0.19 3.34
N SER A 173 6.22 -0.31 3.36
CA SER A 173 5.37 -0.01 2.19
C SER A 173 5.62 1.40 1.66
N MET A 174 5.64 2.42 2.53
CA MET A 174 5.91 3.80 2.10
C MET A 174 7.33 3.98 1.57
N ALA A 175 8.32 3.24 2.10
CA ALA A 175 9.67 3.27 1.57
C ALA A 175 9.78 2.65 0.17
N LEU A 176 9.08 1.55 -0.08
CA LEU A 176 9.00 0.96 -1.41
C LEU A 176 8.30 1.91 -2.40
N PHE A 177 7.21 2.54 -1.97
CA PHE A 177 6.49 3.53 -2.77
C PHE A 177 7.36 4.76 -3.09
N LEU A 178 8.21 5.19 -2.15
CA LEU A 178 9.19 6.24 -2.41
C LEU A 178 10.18 5.83 -3.51
N VAL A 179 10.77 4.63 -3.41
CA VAL A 179 11.73 4.13 -4.41
C VAL A 179 11.08 4.06 -5.79
N GLU A 180 9.84 3.57 -5.86
CA GLU A 180 9.06 3.50 -7.10
C GLU A 180 8.85 4.87 -7.72
N ASN A 181 8.39 5.87 -6.94
CA ASN A 181 8.17 7.21 -7.46
C ASN A 181 9.48 7.90 -7.91
N VAL A 182 10.61 7.63 -7.24
CA VAL A 182 11.92 8.14 -7.66
C VAL A 182 12.37 7.51 -8.98
N LEU A 183 12.19 6.19 -9.14
CA LEU A 183 12.48 5.51 -10.40
C LEU A 183 11.58 6.00 -11.53
N PHE A 184 10.31 6.29 -11.22
CA PHE A 184 9.37 6.86 -12.20
C PHE A 184 9.81 8.25 -12.67
N ILE A 185 10.23 9.14 -11.77
CA ILE A 185 10.79 10.45 -12.13
C ILE A 185 12.03 10.29 -13.01
N LEU A 186 12.94 9.39 -12.64
CA LEU A 186 14.16 9.15 -13.40
C LEU A 186 13.84 8.64 -14.81
N HIS A 187 12.87 7.73 -14.94
CA HIS A 187 12.41 7.23 -16.23
C HIS A 187 11.81 8.36 -17.07
N ALA A 188 10.88 9.13 -16.51
CA ALA A 188 10.22 10.25 -17.20
C ALA A 188 11.22 11.26 -17.75
N LEU A 189 12.27 11.60 -16.98
CA LEU A 189 13.34 12.52 -17.39
C LEU A 189 14.22 11.99 -18.53
N ILE A 190 14.38 10.67 -18.65
CA ILE A 190 15.21 10.03 -19.68
C ILE A 190 14.38 9.78 -20.96
N SER A 191 13.08 9.52 -20.82
CA SER A 191 12.16 9.32 -21.93
C SER A 191 11.85 10.63 -22.67
N ARG A 192 11.80 10.58 -24.01
CA ARG A 192 11.44 11.74 -24.86
C ARG A 192 9.93 12.02 -24.83
N ILE A 193 9.40 12.39 -23.67
CA ILE A 193 8.00 12.77 -23.46
C ILE A 193 7.82 14.26 -23.82
N THR A 194 6.60 14.68 -24.20
CA THR A 194 6.28 16.09 -24.42
C THR A 194 6.43 16.90 -23.12
N HIS A 195 6.87 18.17 -23.21
CA HIS A 195 7.21 18.97 -22.03
C HIS A 195 6.06 19.16 -21.02
N GLU A 196 4.81 19.23 -21.48
CA GLU A 196 3.65 19.41 -20.59
C GLU A 196 3.34 18.14 -19.78
N GLN A 197 3.36 16.96 -20.42
CA GLN A 197 3.18 15.67 -19.74
C GLN A 197 4.32 15.38 -18.76
N LEU A 198 5.56 15.72 -19.13
CA LEU A 198 6.72 15.57 -18.26
C LEU A 198 6.58 16.37 -16.96
N LEU A 199 6.08 17.62 -17.04
CA LEU A 199 5.97 18.49 -15.87
C LEU A 199 4.92 17.98 -14.87
N GLU A 200 3.80 17.46 -15.35
CA GLU A 200 2.74 16.93 -14.50
C GLU A 200 3.14 15.61 -13.82
N GLU A 201 3.68 14.65 -14.57
CA GLU A 201 4.18 13.38 -14.05
C GLU A 201 5.20 13.59 -12.92
N VAL A 202 6.18 14.47 -13.16
CA VAL A 202 7.23 14.81 -12.19
C VAL A 202 6.64 15.52 -10.97
N THR A 203 5.63 16.38 -11.16
CA THR A 203 4.96 17.08 -10.05
C THR A 203 4.17 16.09 -9.17
N CYS A 204 3.37 15.20 -9.76
CA CYS A 204 2.60 14.20 -9.01
C CYS A 204 3.50 13.21 -8.27
N ALA A 205 4.56 12.74 -8.92
CA ALA A 205 5.53 11.84 -8.31
C ALA A 205 6.33 12.52 -7.20
N SER A 206 6.74 13.78 -7.37
CA SER A 206 7.46 14.52 -6.33
C SER A 206 6.60 14.79 -5.08
N ILE A 207 5.32 15.13 -5.25
CA ILE A 207 4.38 15.22 -4.11
C ILE A 207 4.29 13.87 -3.39
N SER A 208 4.17 12.76 -4.14
CA SER A 208 4.11 11.42 -3.57
C SER A 208 5.38 11.02 -2.81
N VAL A 209 6.56 11.45 -3.29
CA VAL A 209 7.84 11.28 -2.57
C VAL A 209 7.80 12.03 -1.24
N ILE A 210 7.37 13.29 -1.24
CA ILE A 210 7.28 14.10 -0.02
C ILE A 210 6.32 13.45 1.00
N LEU A 211 5.12 13.05 0.57
CA LEU A 211 4.15 12.36 1.43
C LEU A 211 4.73 11.07 2.01
N SER A 212 5.47 10.30 1.21
CA SER A 212 6.11 9.06 1.65
C SER A 212 7.16 9.31 2.73
N ILE A 213 8.02 10.32 2.55
CA ILE A 213 9.03 10.71 3.56
C ILE A 213 8.34 11.09 4.87
N ILE A 214 7.30 11.92 4.81
CA ILE A 214 6.55 12.35 6.01
C ILE A 214 5.88 11.15 6.69
N ALA A 215 5.26 10.24 5.93
CA ALA A 215 4.65 9.04 6.50
C ALA A 215 5.68 8.15 7.21
N ILE A 216 6.83 7.89 6.58
CA ILE A 216 7.92 7.10 7.18
C ILE A 216 8.38 7.75 8.48
N TYR A 217 8.56 9.07 8.49
CA TYR A 217 8.93 9.82 9.69
C TYR A 217 7.88 9.65 10.81
N ILE A 218 6.59 9.86 10.50
CA ILE A 218 5.49 9.71 11.46
C ILE A 218 5.47 8.29 12.05
N LEU A 219 5.55 7.27 11.21
CA LEU A 219 5.48 5.87 11.64
C LEU A 219 6.70 5.47 12.48
N THR A 220 7.90 5.90 12.08
CA THR A 220 9.15 5.62 12.81
C THR A 220 9.14 6.29 14.19
N HIS A 221 8.75 7.56 14.24
CA HIS A 221 8.58 8.30 15.50
C HIS A 221 7.52 7.61 16.39
N SER A 222 6.37 7.23 15.81
CA SER A 222 5.29 6.56 16.52
C SER A 222 5.72 5.22 17.11
N LYS A 223 6.50 4.44 16.36
CA LYS A 223 7.10 3.18 16.83
C LYS A 223 8.06 3.41 18.00
N LYS A 224 8.91 4.45 17.92
CA LYS A 224 9.83 4.82 19.01
C LYS A 224 9.06 5.15 20.30
N VAL A 225 8.09 6.06 20.22
CA VAL A 225 7.24 6.48 21.36
C VAL A 225 6.43 5.31 21.93
N TYR A 226 5.99 4.38 21.09
CA TYR A 226 5.32 3.16 21.54
C TYR A 226 6.28 2.22 22.30
N LYS A 227 7.51 2.02 21.81
CA LYS A 227 8.53 1.19 22.47
C LYS A 227 8.98 1.77 23.81
N GLU A 228 9.21 3.08 23.88
CA GLU A 228 9.59 3.77 25.12
C GLU A 228 8.54 3.59 26.22
N ARG A 229 7.25 3.73 25.88
CA ARG A 229 6.15 3.49 26.83
C ARG A 229 6.04 2.03 27.26
N LEU A 230 6.33 1.08 26.38
CA LEU A 230 6.33 -0.33 26.76
C LEU A 230 7.41 -0.61 27.80
N ASN A 231 8.60 -0.02 27.63
CA ASN A 231 9.71 -0.18 28.55
C ASN A 231 9.48 0.52 29.90
N ALA A 232 8.75 1.64 29.91
CA ALA A 232 8.42 2.35 31.16
C ALA A 232 7.37 1.63 32.03
N ASN A 233 6.59 0.71 31.44
CA ASN A 233 5.52 -0.03 32.12
C ASN A 233 5.92 -1.46 32.53
N ASN A 234 7.13 -1.91 32.17
CA ASN A 234 7.70 -3.20 32.56
C ASN A 234 8.74 -3.01 33.65
#